data_AF-A0A1Z9SQK2-F1
#
_entry.id   AF-A0A1Z9SQK2-F1
#
_cell.length_a   1.000
_cell.length_b   1.000
_cell.length_c   1.000
_cell.angle_alpha   90.00
_cell.angle_beta   90.00
_cell.angle_gamma   90.00
#
_symmetry.space_group_name_H-M   'P 1'
#
loop_
_entity.id
_entity.type
_entity.pdbx_description
1 polymer ?
#
loop_
_entity_poly.entity_id
_entity_poly.type
_entity_poly.pdbx_seq_one_letter_code
_entity_poly.pdbx_strand_id
1 'polypeptide(L)'
;MDNKMRKLIQFLFLFFLIINSCEKKIKNKTKTDNTIKSELLNSMISSDLYDPKTICKCNDDGTKILNELLSERKQFKSIKDLNNDENASEYVKLLKKNWDTIRWKCLKTFGTGMFTPSNCNNPDNIQEIKDKLFELDIRT
;
A
#
# COMPACT_ATOMS: atom_id res chain seq x y z
N MET A 1 39.52 20.56 -35.51
CA MET A 1 38.09 20.30 -35.26
C MET A 1 37.30 21.17 -36.22
N ASP A 2 36.72 20.58 -37.26
CA ASP A 2 36.23 21.31 -38.43
C ASP A 2 35.02 22.19 -38.12
N ASN A 3 34.95 23.36 -38.76
CA ASN A 3 33.86 24.33 -38.62
C ASN A 3 32.47 23.72 -38.94
N LYS A 4 32.44 22.59 -39.67
CA LYS A 4 31.24 21.81 -39.99
C LYS A 4 30.77 20.95 -38.80
N MET A 5 31.70 20.37 -38.04
CA MET A 5 31.42 19.61 -36.82
C MET A 5 30.96 20.50 -35.66
N ARG A 6 31.45 21.75 -35.59
CA ARG A 6 30.98 22.74 -34.60
C ARG A 6 29.52 23.15 -34.79
N LYS A 7 29.05 23.28 -36.03
CA LYS A 7 27.66 23.66 -36.36
C LYS A 7 26.64 22.54 -36.14
N LEU A 8 27.06 21.27 -36.30
CA LEU A 8 26.21 20.09 -36.02
C LEU A 8 25.97 19.89 -34.51
N ILE A 9 26.98 20.14 -33.68
CA ILE A 9 26.85 20.06 -32.21
C ILE A 9 25.97 21.19 -31.67
N GLN A 10 26.01 22.37 -32.30
CA GLN A 10 25.20 23.53 -31.91
C GLN A 10 23.71 23.37 -32.26
N PHE A 11 23.37 22.54 -33.25
CA PHE A 11 21.98 22.19 -33.59
C PHE A 11 21.39 21.09 -32.69
N LEU A 12 22.23 20.20 -32.13
CA LEU A 12 21.79 19.11 -31.24
C LEU A 12 21.43 19.57 -29.82
N PHE A 13 21.88 20.75 -29.39
CA PHE A 13 21.60 21.29 -28.06
C PHE A 13 20.27 22.06 -27.93
N LEU A 14 19.54 22.29 -29.03
CA LEU A 14 18.34 23.14 -29.03
C LEU A 14 16.99 22.40 -28.99
N PHE A 15 17.00 21.06 -28.88
CA PHE A 15 15.78 20.26 -29.03
C PHE A 15 15.32 19.47 -27.78
N PHE A 16 15.96 19.66 -26.61
CA PHE A 16 15.61 18.90 -25.38
C PHE A 16 14.92 19.70 -24.27
N LEU A 17 14.36 20.88 -24.55
CA LEU A 17 13.69 21.72 -23.55
C LEU A 17 12.20 21.89 -23.80
N ILE A 18 11.46 20.80 -24.02
CA ILE A 18 10.00 20.87 -24.01
C ILE A 18 9.42 19.71 -23.17
N ILE A 19 8.59 20.12 -22.21
CA ILE A 19 7.55 19.46 -21.40
C ILE A 19 7.94 18.41 -20.33
N ASN A 20 7.93 18.88 -19.06
CA ASN A 20 7.11 18.28 -17.99
C ASN A 20 6.71 19.36 -16.97
N SER A 21 5.75 20.22 -17.32
CA SER A 21 5.01 21.00 -16.33
C SER A 21 3.95 20.09 -15.70
N CYS A 22 4.29 19.45 -14.59
CA CYS A 22 3.31 18.71 -13.79
C CYS A 22 2.54 19.72 -12.93
N GLU A 23 1.42 20.21 -13.46
CA GLU A 23 0.47 21.02 -12.71
C GLU A 23 -0.13 20.17 -11.58
N LYS A 24 0.36 20.36 -10.36
CA LYS A 24 -0.26 19.76 -9.17
C LYS A 24 -1.60 20.45 -8.94
N LYS A 25 -2.68 19.80 -9.40
CA LYS A 25 -4.03 20.07 -8.87
C LYS A 25 -3.99 19.97 -7.35
N ILE A 26 -4.10 21.11 -6.69
CA ILE A 26 -4.40 21.20 -5.26
C ILE A 26 -5.78 20.58 -5.07
N LYS A 27 -5.81 19.30 -4.72
CA LYS A 27 -6.99 18.70 -4.12
C LYS A 27 -7.09 19.30 -2.72
N ASN A 28 -8.07 20.18 -2.51
CA ASN A 28 -8.51 20.58 -1.18
C ASN A 28 -8.90 19.31 -0.41
N LYS A 29 -7.95 18.77 0.37
CA LYS A 29 -8.22 17.72 1.34
C LYS A 29 -9.04 18.36 2.45
N THR A 30 -10.31 17.99 2.52
CA THR A 30 -11.08 18.01 3.76
C THR A 30 -10.23 17.32 4.85
N LYS A 31 -9.68 18.14 5.74
CA LYS A 31 -8.84 17.73 6.88
C LYS A 31 -9.74 17.21 7.98
N THR A 32 -10.24 15.97 7.87
CA THR A 32 -10.72 15.28 9.08
C THR A 32 -10.65 13.74 8.98
N ASP A 33 -10.68 13.15 7.79
CA ASP A 33 -10.73 11.67 7.65
C ASP A 33 -9.36 11.02 7.31
N ASN A 34 -8.47 11.78 6.65
CA ASN A 34 -7.20 11.24 6.15
C ASN A 34 -6.10 11.08 7.22
N THR A 35 -6.19 11.81 8.32
CA THR A 35 -5.16 11.81 9.37
C THR A 35 -5.23 10.53 10.19
N ILE A 36 -6.44 10.12 10.60
CA ILE A 36 -6.69 8.87 11.34
C ILE A 36 -6.33 7.65 10.49
N LYS A 37 -6.58 7.69 9.17
CA LYS A 37 -6.29 6.60 8.22
C LYS A 37 -4.78 6.38 7.99
N SER A 38 -3.93 7.38 8.23
CA SER A 38 -2.47 7.30 8.12
C SER A 38 -1.82 6.89 9.44
N GLU A 39 -2.41 7.29 10.56
CA GLU A 39 -1.94 6.96 11.91
C GLU A 39 -2.18 5.49 12.26
N LEU A 40 -3.26 4.89 11.73
CA LEU A 40 -3.58 3.47 11.88
C LEU A 40 -2.56 2.52 11.23
N LEU A 41 -1.84 2.97 10.19
CA LEU A 41 -0.85 2.13 9.50
C LEU A 41 0.52 2.19 10.16
N ASN A 42 0.90 3.36 10.66
CA ASN A 42 2.23 3.61 11.21
C ASN A 42 2.31 3.29 12.72
N SER A 43 1.24 2.77 13.30
CA SER A 43 1.18 2.37 14.71
C SER A 43 0.46 1.04 14.87
N MET A 44 0.71 0.37 15.99
CA MET A 44 0.08 -0.90 16.30
C MET A 44 -1.39 -0.66 16.62
N ILE A 45 -2.27 -1.29 15.85
CA ILE A 45 -3.71 -1.25 16.12
C ILE A 45 -3.96 -2.03 17.40
N SER A 46 -4.31 -1.32 18.47
CA SER A 46 -4.81 -1.97 19.67
C SER A 46 -6.14 -2.65 19.37
N SER A 47 -6.22 -3.93 19.72
CA SER A 47 -7.46 -4.71 19.61
C SER A 47 -8.60 -4.02 20.37
N ASP A 48 -8.36 -3.41 21.52
CA ASP A 48 -9.41 -2.75 22.30
C ASP A 48 -9.94 -1.46 21.65
N LEU A 49 -9.16 -0.87 20.75
CA LEU A 49 -9.51 0.37 20.06
C LEU A 49 -10.06 0.13 18.63
N TYR A 50 -9.86 -1.07 18.07
CA TYR A 50 -10.41 -1.41 16.76
C TYR A 50 -11.83 -1.98 16.88
N ASP A 51 -12.80 -1.17 16.48
CA ASP A 51 -14.24 -1.43 16.61
C ASP A 51 -14.96 -1.18 15.27
N PRO A 52 -14.87 -2.14 14.32
CA PRO A 52 -15.47 -1.98 12.99
C PRO A 52 -17.00 -2.04 13.10
N LYS A 53 -17.67 -1.02 12.57
CA LYS A 53 -19.15 -0.91 12.60
C LYS A 53 -19.85 -1.60 11.44
N THR A 54 -19.13 -1.94 10.37
CA THR A 54 -19.70 -2.56 9.17
C THR A 54 -18.74 -3.56 8.55
N ILE A 55 -19.30 -4.52 7.78
CA ILE A 55 -18.52 -5.43 6.93
C ILE A 55 -17.69 -4.63 5.91
N CYS A 56 -18.24 -3.55 5.35
CA CYS A 56 -17.51 -2.69 4.41
C CYS A 56 -16.22 -2.14 5.04
N LYS A 57 -16.29 -1.67 6.29
CA LYS A 57 -15.12 -1.16 7.02
C LYS A 57 -14.05 -2.25 7.20
N CYS A 58 -14.48 -3.47 7.52
CA CYS A 58 -13.59 -4.62 7.61
C CYS A 58 -12.90 -4.96 6.29
N ASN A 59 -13.67 -5.00 5.20
CA ASN A 59 -13.12 -5.25 3.87
C ASN A 59 -12.12 -4.16 3.46
N ASP A 60 -12.47 -2.89 3.65
CA ASP A 60 -11.65 -1.74 3.29
C ASP A 60 -10.34 -1.69 4.09
N ASP A 61 -10.41 -1.84 5.41
CA ASP A 61 -9.23 -1.82 6.27
C ASP A 61 -8.33 -3.02 6.02
N GLY A 62 -8.92 -4.21 5.90
CA GLY A 62 -8.21 -5.45 5.61
C GLY A 62 -7.48 -5.39 4.27
N THR A 63 -8.19 -5.00 3.21
CA THR A 63 -7.63 -4.82 1.86
C THR A 63 -6.53 -3.76 1.86
N LYS A 64 -6.70 -2.67 2.62
CA LYS A 64 -5.69 -1.62 2.72
C LYS A 64 -4.39 -2.14 3.34
N ILE A 65 -4.46 -2.81 4.48
CA ILE A 65 -3.26 -3.33 5.17
C ILE A 65 -2.56 -4.39 4.31
N LEU A 66 -3.30 -5.29 3.68
CA LEU A 66 -2.71 -6.31 2.82
C LEU A 66 -2.04 -5.71 1.57
N ASN A 67 -2.62 -4.67 0.96
CA ASN A 67 -1.99 -3.99 -0.16
C ASN A 67 -0.74 -3.20 0.24
N GLU A 68 -0.73 -2.57 1.41
CA GLU A 68 0.48 -1.92 1.93
C GLU A 68 1.58 -2.96 2.15
N LEU A 69 1.25 -4.07 2.82
CA LEU A 69 2.18 -5.16 3.08
C LEU A 69 2.75 -5.72 1.76
N LEU A 70 1.92 -5.84 0.72
CA LEU A 70 2.34 -6.27 -0.60
C LEU A 70 3.25 -5.24 -1.29
N SER A 71 2.93 -3.94 -1.15
CA SER A 71 3.73 -2.84 -1.68
C SER A 71 5.12 -2.81 -1.07
N GLU A 72 5.23 -2.89 0.25
CA GLU A 72 6.48 -2.92 0.98
C GLU A 72 7.32 -4.15 0.59
N ARG A 73 6.69 -5.34 0.57
CA ARG A 73 7.38 -6.57 0.20
C ARG A 73 7.97 -6.50 -1.22
N LYS A 74 7.29 -5.85 -2.17
CA LYS A 74 7.73 -5.74 -3.57
C LYS A 74 8.95 -4.83 -3.79
N GLN A 75 9.34 -4.01 -2.81
CA GLN A 75 10.55 -3.19 -2.89
C GLN A 75 11.85 -4.02 -2.83
N PHE A 76 11.75 -5.27 -2.36
CA PHE A 76 12.89 -6.14 -2.11
C PHE A 76 12.89 -7.34 -3.06
N LYS A 77 14.06 -7.69 -3.59
CA LYS A 77 14.22 -8.84 -4.49
C LYS A 77 13.91 -10.17 -3.78
N SER A 78 14.31 -10.29 -2.52
CA SER A 78 14.10 -11.50 -1.72
C SER A 78 13.63 -11.16 -0.31
N ILE A 79 13.07 -12.16 0.38
CA ILE A 79 12.75 -12.05 1.80
C ILE A 79 13.99 -11.80 2.66
N LYS A 80 15.17 -12.27 2.22
CA LYS A 80 16.44 -12.00 2.88
C LYS A 80 16.83 -10.53 2.79
N ASP A 81 16.64 -9.90 1.64
CA ASP A 81 16.94 -8.47 1.46
C ASP A 81 16.03 -7.61 2.32
N LEU A 82 14.73 -7.95 2.40
CA LEU A 82 13.78 -7.32 3.31
C LEU A 82 14.20 -7.49 4.78
N ASN A 83 14.61 -8.70 5.18
CA ASN A 83 15.02 -8.96 6.56
C ASN A 83 16.36 -8.31 6.95
N ASN A 84 17.18 -7.93 5.98
CA ASN A 84 18.42 -7.18 6.21
C ASN A 84 18.17 -5.67 6.36
N ASP A 85 17.01 -5.16 5.94
CA ASP A 85 16.56 -3.81 6.20
C ASP A 85 15.69 -3.81 7.47
N GLU A 86 16.27 -3.35 8.58
CA GLU A 86 15.63 -3.39 9.90
C GLU A 86 14.30 -2.63 9.91
N ASN A 87 14.27 -1.41 9.36
CA ASN A 87 13.09 -0.55 9.34
C ASN A 87 11.96 -1.19 8.51
N ALA A 88 12.28 -1.68 7.31
CA ALA A 88 11.28 -2.32 6.45
C ALA A 88 10.78 -3.64 7.06
N SER A 89 11.68 -4.44 7.67
CA SER A 89 11.31 -5.67 8.36
C SER A 89 10.36 -5.39 9.54
N GLU A 90 10.64 -4.36 10.34
CA GLU A 90 9.77 -3.94 11.43
C GLU A 90 8.42 -3.43 10.95
N TYR A 91 8.40 -2.64 9.88
CA TYR A 91 7.15 -2.15 9.30
C TYR A 91 6.29 -3.30 8.75
N VAL A 92 6.89 -4.28 8.06
CA VAL A 92 6.21 -5.50 7.64
C VAL A 92 5.64 -6.29 8.83
N LYS A 93 6.40 -6.44 9.92
CA LYS A 93 5.90 -7.08 11.15
C LYS A 93 4.71 -6.32 11.75
N LEU A 94 4.76 -4.99 11.74
CA LEU A 94 3.67 -4.14 12.21
C LEU A 94 2.40 -4.34 11.38
N LEU A 95 2.52 -4.28 10.04
CA LEU A 95 1.40 -4.47 9.14
C LEU A 95 0.75 -5.85 9.30
N LYS A 96 1.57 -6.91 9.50
CA LYS A 96 1.05 -8.25 9.79
C LYS A 96 0.24 -8.31 11.09
N LYS A 97 0.75 -7.72 12.18
CA LYS A 97 0.02 -7.64 13.45
C LYS A 97 -1.30 -6.87 13.29
N ASN A 98 -1.28 -5.78 12.54
CA ASN A 98 -2.47 -4.97 12.27
C ASN A 98 -3.51 -5.77 11.45
N TRP A 99 -3.07 -6.53 10.44
CA TRP A 99 -3.93 -7.45 9.70
C TRP A 99 -4.58 -8.49 10.62
N ASP A 100 -3.80 -9.13 11.49
CA ASP A 100 -4.31 -10.14 12.43
C ASP A 100 -5.38 -9.56 13.36
N THR A 101 -5.15 -8.36 13.89
CA THR A 101 -6.12 -7.64 14.72
C THR A 101 -7.42 -7.35 13.96
N ILE A 102 -7.32 -6.80 12.73
CA ILE A 102 -8.48 -6.49 11.90
C ILE A 102 -9.25 -7.77 11.59
N ARG A 103 -8.57 -8.79 11.07
CA ARG A 103 -9.17 -10.07 10.72
C ARG A 103 -9.89 -10.68 11.91
N TRP A 104 -9.25 -10.74 13.06
CA TRP A 104 -9.85 -11.32 14.27
C TRP A 104 -11.10 -10.56 14.71
N LYS A 105 -11.04 -9.22 14.82
CA LYS A 105 -12.20 -8.41 15.21
C LYS A 105 -13.34 -8.53 14.23
N CYS A 106 -13.06 -8.44 12.94
CA CYS A 106 -14.06 -8.54 11.89
C CYS A 106 -14.76 -9.90 11.87
N LEU A 107 -13.99 -11.00 11.99
CA LEU A 107 -14.56 -12.34 12.11
C LEU A 107 -15.37 -12.50 13.40
N LYS A 108 -14.90 -11.95 14.52
CA LYS A 108 -15.64 -12.01 15.79
C LYS A 108 -16.96 -11.24 15.73
N THR A 109 -16.99 -10.09 15.06
CA THR A 109 -18.17 -9.21 15.01
C THR A 109 -19.19 -9.64 13.95
N PHE A 110 -18.74 -10.02 12.75
CA PHE A 110 -19.62 -10.27 11.60
C PHE A 110 -19.68 -11.74 11.16
N GLY A 111 -18.83 -12.60 11.71
CA GLY A 111 -18.86 -14.04 11.47
C GLY A 111 -18.79 -14.41 9.98
N THR A 112 -19.72 -15.26 9.55
CA THR A 112 -19.81 -15.74 8.17
C THR A 112 -20.09 -14.64 7.15
N GLY A 113 -20.61 -13.48 7.59
CA GLY A 113 -20.80 -12.31 6.74
C GLY A 113 -19.51 -11.84 6.07
N MET A 114 -18.34 -12.04 6.71
CA MET A 114 -17.03 -11.71 6.11
C MET A 114 -16.69 -12.56 4.88
N PHE A 115 -17.27 -13.76 4.75
CA PHE A 115 -17.04 -14.66 3.62
C PHE A 115 -18.13 -14.55 2.55
N THR A 116 -19.11 -13.66 2.73
CA THR A 116 -20.22 -13.49 1.79
C THR A 116 -19.94 -12.28 0.91
N PRO A 117 -19.78 -12.44 -0.42
CA PRO A 117 -19.62 -11.31 -1.32
C PRO A 117 -20.79 -10.33 -1.25
N SER A 118 -20.50 -9.04 -1.35
CA SER A 118 -21.51 -7.97 -1.42
C SER A 118 -20.99 -6.79 -2.24
N ASN A 119 -21.77 -5.71 -2.32
CA ASN A 119 -21.35 -4.48 -2.98
C ASN A 119 -20.09 -3.84 -2.36
N CYS A 120 -19.76 -4.17 -1.11
CA CYS A 120 -18.60 -3.62 -0.40
C CYS A 120 -17.69 -4.68 0.25
N ASN A 121 -18.08 -5.97 0.22
CA ASN A 121 -17.28 -7.07 0.75
C ASN A 121 -16.80 -7.94 -0.41
N ASN A 122 -15.49 -8.04 -0.60
CA ASN A 122 -14.87 -8.82 -1.66
C ASN A 122 -13.84 -9.80 -1.07
N PRO A 123 -14.30 -10.95 -0.54
CA PRO A 123 -13.40 -11.95 0.05
C PRO A 123 -12.40 -12.52 -0.96
N ASP A 124 -12.77 -12.62 -2.25
CA ASP A 124 -11.90 -13.13 -3.29
C ASP A 124 -10.70 -12.19 -3.53
N ASN A 125 -10.92 -10.87 -3.55
CA ASN A 125 -9.84 -9.90 -3.63
C ASN A 125 -8.90 -9.97 -2.41
N ILE A 126 -9.43 -10.19 -1.21
CA ILE A 126 -8.59 -10.42 -0.02
C ILE A 126 -7.72 -11.67 -0.23
N GLN A 127 -8.31 -12.77 -0.69
CA GLN A 127 -7.58 -14.01 -0.93
C GLN A 127 -6.51 -13.84 -2.02
N GLU A 128 -6.82 -13.15 -3.12
CA GLU A 128 -5.87 -12.87 -4.19
C GLU A 128 -4.62 -12.10 -3.70
N ILE A 129 -4.81 -11.11 -2.82
CA ILE A 129 -3.67 -10.36 -2.24
C ILE A 129 -2.85 -11.27 -1.31
N LYS A 130 -3.51 -12.13 -0.52
CA LYS A 130 -2.83 -13.10 0.34
C LYS A 130 -2.02 -14.11 -0.45
N ASP A 131 -2.53 -14.57 -1.59
CA ASP A 131 -1.82 -15.50 -2.47
C ASP A 131 -0.58 -14.83 -3.08
N LYS A 132 -0.68 -13.58 -3.54
CA LYS A 132 0.48 -12.78 -3.99
C LYS A 132 1.51 -12.57 -2.89
N LEU A 133 1.08 -12.37 -1.64
CA LEU A 133 1.98 -12.27 -0.50
C LEU A 133 2.67 -13.61 -0.21
N PHE A 134 1.94 -14.72 -0.31
CA PHE A 134 2.47 -16.06 -0.11
C PHE A 134 3.55 -16.41 -1.14
N GLU A 135 3.33 -16.07 -2.41
CA GLU A 135 4.33 -16.19 -3.49
C GLU A 135 5.61 -15.39 -3.21
N LEU A 136 5.52 -14.35 -2.36
CA LEU A 136 6.63 -13.51 -1.94
C LEU A 136 7.16 -13.89 -0.54
N ASP A 137 6.88 -15.09 -0.05
CA ASP A 137 7.30 -15.62 1.26
C ASP A 137 6.70 -14.89 2.49
N ILE A 138 5.58 -14.18 2.30
CA ILE A 138 4.84 -13.54 3.39
C ILE A 138 3.54 -14.30 3.65
N ARG A 139 3.44 -14.93 4.83
CA ARG A 139 2.22 -15.60 5.30
C ARG A 139 1.32 -14.67 6.13
N THR A 140 0.03 -14.68 5.84
CA THR A 140 -1.04 -13.86 6.47
C THR A 140 -2.36 -14.62 6.62
#